data_AF-A0A5N5SRH3-F1
#
_entry.id   AF-A0A5N5SRH3-F1
#
_cell.length_a   1.000
_cell.length_b   1.000
_cell.length_c   1.000
_cell.angle_alpha   90.00
_cell.angle_beta   90.00
_cell.angle_gamma   90.00
#
_symmetry.space_group_name_H-M   'P 1'
#
loop_
_entity.id
_entity.type
_entity.pdbx_description
1 polymer ?
#
loop_
_entity_poly.entity_id
_entity_poly.type
_entity_poly.pdbx_seq_one_letter_code
_entity_poly.pdbx_strand_id
1 'polypeptide(L)'
;MKKILFLCIFSPEELGFDVRDTQVITQLPQRLSNLLLVMLKKLPQKSIEEFKMELYEYVNNQVLKEFKHLPEVLDAKTHVSSKIMSYIKGLETLRVSGWTQCNSELSSFSEDIFPWLEKVLFTSREGMEYTKVVNSKHYKFLEEYLQLGVSLNPKLLNRAFDAFTSNKIVVCSDGKEIKKGTHILNVLGDIPFILLAQDSCFCMERIMELISTGHVPEVLDILTRTMKVLVKNAKLRTQYSSKLIEIILNNWDSIFETSFKSEDTKESFLTFIMATFMADKEGIISSKLKVK
;
A
#
# COMPACT_ATOMS: atom_id res chain seq x y z
N MET A 1 31.01 6.83 -10.76
CA MET A 1 30.49 6.39 -9.44
C MET A 1 28.99 6.65 -9.28
N LYS A 2 28.48 7.87 -9.52
CA LYS A 2 27.02 8.20 -9.41
C LYS A 2 26.11 7.29 -10.25
N LYS A 3 26.49 7.01 -11.51
CA LYS A 3 25.79 6.06 -12.40
C LYS A 3 25.67 4.64 -11.84
N ILE A 4 26.67 4.17 -11.07
CA ILE A 4 26.64 2.83 -10.44
C ILE A 4 25.62 2.80 -9.32
N LEU A 5 25.51 3.87 -8.51
CA LEU A 5 24.51 3.94 -7.45
C LEU A 5 23.09 3.90 -8.02
N PHE A 6 22.81 4.63 -9.10
CA PHE A 6 21.49 4.57 -9.75
C PHE A 6 21.18 3.17 -10.27
N LEU A 7 22.15 2.50 -10.90
CA LEU A 7 21.99 1.11 -11.33
C LEU A 7 21.78 0.17 -10.13
N CYS A 8 22.51 0.31 -9.03
CA CYS A 8 22.27 -0.49 -7.83
C CYS A 8 20.85 -0.31 -7.25
N ILE A 9 20.31 0.91 -7.33
CA ILE A 9 18.98 1.25 -6.78
C ILE A 9 17.87 0.75 -7.71
N PHE A 10 18.02 0.93 -9.02
CA PHE A 10 16.91 0.79 -9.98
C PHE A 10 17.06 -0.39 -10.95
N SER A 11 18.28 -0.82 -11.25
CA SER A 11 18.56 -1.92 -12.19
C SER A 11 19.75 -2.77 -11.73
N PRO A 12 19.73 -3.35 -10.50
CA PRO A 12 20.87 -4.09 -9.97
C PRO A 12 21.26 -5.29 -10.85
N GLU A 13 20.31 -5.85 -11.60
CA GLU A 13 20.57 -6.88 -12.61
C GLU A 13 21.57 -6.45 -13.70
N GLU A 14 21.62 -5.16 -14.06
CA GLU A 14 22.57 -4.63 -15.03
C GLU A 14 24.01 -4.60 -14.49
N LEU A 15 24.17 -4.73 -13.17
CA LEU A 15 25.45 -4.87 -12.49
C LEU A 15 25.80 -6.34 -12.18
N GLY A 16 24.98 -7.29 -12.63
CA GLY A 16 25.20 -8.72 -12.42
C GLY A 16 24.67 -9.25 -11.08
N PHE A 17 23.89 -8.48 -10.34
CA PHE A 17 23.17 -9.01 -9.18
C PHE A 17 22.05 -9.93 -9.64
N ASP A 18 22.02 -11.18 -9.17
CA ASP A 18 20.87 -12.06 -9.42
C ASP A 18 19.68 -11.61 -8.55
N VAL A 19 18.77 -10.87 -9.16
CA VAL A 19 17.54 -10.37 -8.52
C VAL A 19 16.50 -11.46 -8.23
N ARG A 20 16.85 -12.74 -8.45
CA ARG A 20 16.10 -13.92 -7.96
C ARG A 20 16.70 -14.47 -6.66
N ASP A 21 17.93 -14.09 -6.31
CA ASP A 21 18.56 -14.48 -5.05
C ASP A 21 17.88 -13.75 -3.88
N THR A 22 17.36 -14.54 -2.93
CA THR A 22 16.65 -14.04 -1.77
C THR A 22 17.53 -13.14 -0.89
N GLN A 23 18.85 -13.41 -0.81
CA GLN A 23 19.77 -12.57 -0.04
C GLN A 23 19.96 -11.20 -0.68
N VAL A 24 20.12 -11.16 -2.00
CA VAL A 24 20.27 -9.91 -2.77
C VAL A 24 19.01 -9.07 -2.65
N ILE A 25 17.84 -9.68 -2.90
CA ILE A 25 16.54 -9.00 -2.83
C ILE A 25 16.28 -8.37 -1.46
N THR A 26 16.69 -9.05 -0.38
CA THR A 26 16.41 -8.60 0.99
C THR A 26 17.46 -7.61 1.52
N GLN A 27 18.75 -7.85 1.26
CA GLN A 27 19.82 -7.06 1.86
C GLN A 27 20.20 -5.83 1.03
N LEU A 28 20.14 -5.89 -0.30
CA LEU A 28 20.60 -4.79 -1.15
C LEU A 28 19.79 -3.50 -0.90
N PRO A 29 18.44 -3.51 -0.89
CA PRO A 29 17.66 -2.31 -0.57
C PRO A 29 17.99 -1.73 0.81
N GLN A 30 18.15 -2.59 1.82
CA GLN A 30 18.46 -2.16 3.19
C GLN A 30 19.85 -1.50 3.28
N ARG A 31 20.87 -2.11 2.65
CA ARG A 31 22.22 -1.55 2.63
C ARG A 31 22.28 -0.25 1.84
N LEU A 32 21.57 -0.16 0.73
CA LEU A 32 21.48 1.06 -0.07
C LEU A 32 20.78 2.17 0.71
N SER A 33 19.67 1.88 1.39
CA SER A 33 18.98 2.85 2.25
C SER A 33 19.91 3.41 3.33
N ASN A 34 20.68 2.54 4.00
CA ASN A 34 21.66 2.96 5.01
C ASN A 34 22.78 3.83 4.41
N LEU A 35 23.33 3.44 3.26
CA LEU A 35 24.35 4.23 2.56
C LEU A 35 23.81 5.61 2.19
N LEU A 36 22.62 5.67 1.61
CA LEU A 36 21.93 6.90 1.22
C LEU A 36 21.65 7.81 2.42
N LEU A 37 21.27 7.26 3.57
CA LEU A 37 21.12 8.01 4.82
C LEU A 37 22.46 8.57 5.31
N VAL A 38 23.54 7.80 5.23
CA VAL A 38 24.89 8.29 5.58
C VAL A 38 25.32 9.40 4.63
N MET A 39 25.05 9.25 3.33
CA MET A 39 25.35 10.28 2.32
C MET A 39 24.64 11.59 2.63
N LEU A 40 23.34 11.58 2.96
CA LEU A 40 22.62 12.80 3.37
C LEU A 40 23.20 13.45 4.61
N LYS A 41 23.70 12.67 5.56
CA LYS A 41 24.20 13.19 6.85
C LYS A 41 25.66 13.65 6.80
N LYS A 42 26.46 13.15 5.86
CA LYS A 42 27.92 13.29 5.87
C LYS A 42 28.49 14.01 4.67
N LEU A 43 27.79 14.06 3.53
CA LEU A 43 28.29 14.77 2.36
C LEU A 43 28.08 16.30 2.49
N PRO A 44 28.95 17.11 1.86
CA PRO A 44 28.73 18.55 1.75
C PRO A 44 27.41 18.86 1.03
N GLN A 45 26.72 19.92 1.45
CA GLN A 45 25.41 20.30 0.88
C GLN A 45 25.43 20.41 -0.65
N LYS A 46 26.49 21.00 -1.22
CA LYS A 46 26.66 21.12 -2.67
C LYS A 46 26.62 19.75 -3.37
N SER A 47 27.31 18.75 -2.82
CA SER A 47 27.34 17.40 -3.39
C SER A 47 25.99 16.68 -3.25
N ILE A 48 25.25 16.94 -2.17
CA ILE A 48 23.90 16.41 -1.97
C ILE A 48 22.96 16.99 -3.03
N GLU A 49 22.96 18.30 -3.24
CA GLU A 49 22.10 18.95 -4.23
C GLU A 49 22.45 18.55 -5.66
N GLU A 50 23.74 18.46 -6.01
CA GLU A 50 24.16 17.92 -7.32
C GLU A 50 23.67 16.48 -7.52
N PHE A 51 23.77 15.62 -6.50
CA PHE A 51 23.27 14.25 -6.60
C PHE A 51 21.74 14.19 -6.70
N LYS A 52 21.00 15.03 -5.95
CA LYS A 52 19.54 15.12 -6.07
C LYS A 52 19.11 15.52 -7.47
N MET A 53 19.76 16.51 -8.07
CA MET A 53 19.46 16.97 -9.42
C MET A 53 19.61 15.84 -10.44
N GLU A 54 20.75 15.14 -10.43
CA GLU A 54 21.00 14.00 -11.33
C GLU A 54 20.03 12.84 -11.06
N LEU A 55 19.72 12.57 -9.78
CA LEU A 55 18.78 11.51 -9.38
C LEU A 55 17.37 11.81 -9.89
N TYR A 56 16.89 13.04 -9.73
CA TYR A 56 15.57 13.44 -10.20
C TYR A 56 15.48 13.42 -11.71
N GLU A 57 16.54 13.85 -12.40
CA GLU A 57 16.61 13.71 -13.85
C GLU A 57 16.50 12.23 -14.28
N TYR A 58 17.26 11.33 -13.63
CA TYR A 58 17.20 9.90 -13.92
C TYR A 58 15.80 9.31 -13.64
N VAL A 59 15.22 9.63 -12.48
CA VAL A 59 13.89 9.17 -12.10
C VAL A 59 12.84 9.65 -13.10
N ASN A 60 12.82 10.95 -13.41
CA ASN A 60 11.79 11.55 -14.25
C ASN A 60 11.92 11.12 -15.72
N ASN A 61 13.17 11.00 -16.22
CA ASN A 61 13.42 10.71 -17.63
C ASN A 61 13.50 9.23 -17.99
N GLN A 62 13.76 8.34 -17.02
CA GLN A 62 13.87 6.90 -17.25
C GLN A 62 12.82 6.15 -16.44
N VAL A 63 12.92 6.22 -15.11
CA VAL A 63 12.09 5.39 -14.22
C VAL A 63 10.59 5.66 -14.43
N LEU A 64 10.15 6.91 -14.32
CA LEU A 64 8.74 7.27 -14.44
C LEU A 64 8.18 7.09 -15.85
N LYS A 65 9.02 7.18 -16.88
CA LYS A 65 8.58 6.92 -18.26
C LYS A 65 8.20 5.45 -18.47
N GLU A 66 8.91 4.53 -17.85
CA GLU A 66 8.62 3.10 -17.96
C GLU A 66 7.26 2.74 -17.36
N PHE A 67 6.85 3.39 -16.27
CA PHE A 67 5.51 3.21 -15.69
C PHE A 67 4.37 3.71 -16.60
N LYS A 68 4.63 4.69 -17.49
CA LYS A 68 3.61 5.18 -18.45
C LYS A 68 3.25 4.14 -19.51
N HIS A 69 4.08 3.09 -19.66
CA HIS A 69 3.85 2.00 -20.61
C HIS A 69 3.22 0.76 -19.97
N LEU A 70 2.74 0.87 -18.72
CA LEU A 70 2.07 -0.24 -18.05
C LEU A 70 0.77 -0.64 -18.77
N PRO A 71 0.56 -1.94 -19.02
CA PRO A 71 -0.62 -2.42 -19.73
C PRO A 71 -1.90 -2.24 -18.89
N GLU A 72 -2.99 -1.81 -19.53
CA GLU A 72 -4.32 -1.69 -18.90
C GLU A 72 -5.11 -3.02 -18.86
N VAL A 73 -4.51 -4.11 -19.36
CA VAL A 73 -5.08 -5.47 -19.34
C VAL A 73 -4.03 -6.41 -18.78
N LEU A 74 -4.34 -7.06 -17.66
CA LEU A 74 -3.44 -7.96 -16.94
C LEU A 74 -3.93 -9.42 -16.99
N ASP A 75 -4.04 -9.98 -18.19
CA ASP A 75 -4.45 -11.37 -18.39
C ASP A 75 -3.26 -12.35 -18.27
N ALA A 76 -3.50 -13.62 -18.58
CA ALA A 76 -2.48 -14.67 -18.53
C ALA A 76 -1.32 -14.44 -19.52
N LYS A 77 -1.58 -13.77 -20.65
CA LYS A 77 -0.60 -13.48 -21.71
C LYS A 77 0.14 -12.17 -21.46
N THR A 78 -0.42 -11.25 -20.68
CA THR A 78 0.25 -10.00 -20.34
C THR A 78 1.58 -10.25 -19.64
N HIS A 79 2.60 -9.52 -20.08
CA HIS A 79 3.92 -9.48 -19.48
C HIS A 79 4.16 -8.08 -18.88
N VAL A 80 4.38 -8.02 -17.57
CA VAL A 80 4.87 -6.82 -16.88
C VAL A 80 6.38 -6.92 -16.80
N SER A 81 7.09 -5.89 -17.26
CA SER A 81 8.56 -5.87 -17.27
C SER A 81 9.12 -6.08 -15.86
N SER A 82 10.12 -6.97 -15.72
CA SER A 82 10.79 -7.19 -14.44
C SER A 82 11.48 -5.94 -13.90
N LYS A 83 11.87 -5.01 -14.79
CA LYS A 83 12.46 -3.71 -14.42
C LYS A 83 11.51 -2.86 -13.56
N ILE A 84 10.19 -2.97 -13.80
CA ILE A 84 9.19 -2.23 -13.02
C ILE A 84 9.24 -2.61 -11.54
N MET A 85 9.43 -3.89 -11.23
CA MET A 85 9.57 -4.33 -9.85
C MET A 85 10.86 -3.80 -9.20
N SER A 86 11.97 -3.76 -9.93
CA SER A 86 13.22 -3.14 -9.48
C SER A 86 13.01 -1.64 -9.22
N TYR A 87 12.26 -0.95 -10.08
CA TYR A 87 11.93 0.46 -9.89
C TYR A 87 11.03 0.74 -8.70
N ILE A 88 10.01 -0.08 -8.45
CA ILE A 88 9.17 0.03 -7.25
C ILE A 88 10.05 -0.04 -6.00
N LYS A 89 10.93 -1.05 -5.91
CA LYS A 89 11.85 -1.22 -4.78
C LYS A 89 12.88 -0.09 -4.68
N GLY A 90 13.37 0.41 -5.80
CA GLY A 90 14.30 1.53 -5.86
C GLY A 90 13.68 2.82 -5.33
N LEU A 91 12.46 3.15 -5.78
CA LEU A 91 11.72 4.32 -5.30
C LEU A 91 11.40 4.20 -3.81
N GLU A 92 11.02 3.02 -3.32
CA GLU A 92 10.82 2.78 -1.90
C GLU A 92 12.12 2.94 -1.09
N THR A 93 13.25 2.47 -1.62
CA THR A 93 14.57 2.65 -1.01
C THR A 93 14.93 4.14 -0.87
N LEU A 94 14.68 4.93 -1.91
CA LEU A 94 14.87 6.38 -1.87
C LEU A 94 13.95 7.06 -0.86
N ARG A 95 12.69 6.61 -0.77
CA ARG A 95 11.71 7.16 0.17
C ARG A 95 12.14 6.93 1.61
N VAL A 96 12.46 5.69 1.98
CA VAL A 96 12.90 5.33 3.33
C VAL A 96 14.18 6.08 3.72
N SER A 97 15.05 6.36 2.75
CA SER A 97 16.29 7.10 2.97
C SER A 97 16.13 8.63 2.89
N GLY A 98 14.94 9.16 2.63
CA GLY A 98 14.66 10.60 2.64
C GLY A 98 15.03 11.35 1.35
N TRP A 99 15.35 10.66 0.26
CA TRP A 99 15.77 11.27 -1.00
C TRP A 99 14.62 11.64 -1.93
N THR A 100 13.37 11.34 -1.59
CA THR A 100 12.19 11.66 -2.41
C THR A 100 11.50 12.98 -2.05
N GLN A 101 11.91 13.64 -0.96
CA GLN A 101 11.14 14.71 -0.29
C GLN A 101 10.95 16.01 -1.10
N CYS A 102 11.52 16.14 -2.31
CA CYS A 102 11.36 17.35 -3.13
C CYS A 102 11.09 17.08 -4.62
N ASN A 103 10.79 15.84 -5.01
CA ASN A 103 10.48 15.55 -6.41
C ASN A 103 8.97 15.66 -6.66
N SER A 104 8.52 16.80 -7.20
CA SER A 104 7.11 17.06 -7.52
C SER A 104 6.54 16.07 -8.55
N GLU A 105 7.36 15.53 -9.44
CA GLU A 105 6.94 14.53 -10.42
C GLU A 105 6.56 13.20 -9.75
N LEU A 106 7.20 12.83 -8.62
CA LEU A 106 6.82 11.63 -7.87
C LEU A 106 5.44 11.79 -7.21
N SER A 107 5.13 12.99 -6.72
CA SER A 107 3.80 13.30 -6.19
C SER A 107 2.75 13.22 -7.30
N SER A 108 2.98 13.85 -8.45
CA SER A 108 2.08 13.78 -9.61
C SER A 108 1.87 12.33 -10.08
N PHE A 109 2.97 11.60 -10.25
CA PHE A 109 2.95 10.18 -10.63
C PHE A 109 2.11 9.32 -9.67
N SER A 110 2.21 9.55 -8.36
CA SER A 110 1.44 8.78 -7.39
C SER A 110 -0.08 8.94 -7.54
N GLU A 111 -0.54 10.08 -8.05
CA GLU A 111 -1.97 10.35 -8.27
C GLU A 111 -2.54 9.56 -9.45
N ASP A 112 -1.68 9.14 -10.39
CA ASP A 112 -2.03 8.33 -11.57
C ASP A 112 -2.16 6.83 -11.25
N ILE A 113 -1.58 6.36 -10.14
CA ILE A 113 -1.54 4.93 -9.77
C ILE A 113 -2.96 4.39 -9.58
N PHE A 114 -3.81 5.09 -8.84
CA PHE A 114 -5.17 4.64 -8.55
C PHE A 114 -6.08 4.65 -9.79
N PRO A 115 -6.14 5.74 -10.59
CA PRO A 115 -6.82 5.72 -11.88
C PRO A 115 -6.40 4.56 -12.79
N TRP A 116 -5.10 4.28 -12.88
CA TRP A 116 -4.60 3.16 -13.67
C TRP A 116 -5.09 1.82 -13.11
N LEU A 117 -5.05 1.63 -11.79
CA LEU A 117 -5.56 0.43 -11.14
C LEU A 117 -7.06 0.22 -11.44
N GLU A 118 -7.88 1.27 -11.37
CA GLU A 118 -9.29 1.17 -11.73
C GLU A 118 -9.49 0.75 -13.19
N LYS A 119 -8.70 1.28 -14.12
CA LYS A 119 -8.74 0.85 -15.52
C LYS A 119 -8.32 -0.61 -15.71
N VAL A 120 -7.39 -1.12 -14.90
CA VAL A 120 -6.97 -2.53 -14.95
C VAL A 120 -8.08 -3.44 -14.42
N LEU A 121 -8.78 -3.02 -13.37
CA LEU A 121 -9.79 -3.82 -12.70
C LEU A 121 -11.18 -3.74 -13.33
N PHE A 122 -11.50 -2.64 -14.02
CA PHE A 122 -12.86 -2.37 -14.50
C PHE A 122 -12.91 -1.90 -15.95
N THR A 123 -14.08 -2.08 -16.57
CA THR A 123 -14.44 -1.53 -17.87
C THR A 123 -15.89 -1.08 -17.86
N SER A 124 -16.24 -0.06 -18.65
CA SER A 124 -17.61 0.43 -18.74
C SER A 124 -18.17 0.14 -20.14
N ARG A 125 -19.37 -0.44 -20.20
CA ARG A 125 -20.12 -0.69 -21.44
C ARG A 125 -21.59 -0.37 -21.22
N GLU A 126 -22.17 0.41 -22.12
CA GLU A 126 -23.61 0.72 -22.11
C GLU A 126 -24.13 1.28 -20.77
N GLY A 127 -23.31 2.09 -20.08
CA GLY A 127 -23.65 2.66 -18.78
C GLY A 127 -23.48 1.72 -17.58
N MET A 128 -23.13 0.46 -17.79
CA MET A 128 -22.80 -0.51 -16.74
C MET A 128 -21.28 -0.72 -16.62
N GLU A 129 -20.80 -0.95 -15.40
CA GLU A 129 -19.39 -1.22 -15.11
C GLU A 129 -19.19 -2.72 -14.83
N TYR A 130 -18.18 -3.30 -15.45
CA TYR A 130 -17.86 -4.72 -15.44
C TYR A 130 -16.46 -4.94 -14.90
N THR A 131 -16.26 -6.03 -14.17
CA THR A 131 -14.91 -6.44 -13.74
C THR A 131 -14.12 -6.96 -14.94
N LYS A 132 -12.84 -6.61 -15.03
CA LYS A 132 -11.87 -7.24 -15.92
C LYS A 132 -11.24 -8.44 -15.22
N VAL A 133 -10.98 -9.51 -15.97
CA VAL A 133 -10.26 -10.67 -15.44
C VAL A 133 -8.78 -10.30 -15.28
N VAL A 134 -8.29 -10.30 -14.05
CA VAL A 134 -6.88 -10.15 -13.72
C VAL A 134 -6.29 -11.50 -13.35
N ASN A 135 -5.21 -11.90 -14.02
CA ASN A 135 -4.51 -13.13 -13.71
C ASN A 135 -3.79 -13.02 -12.35
N SER A 136 -3.92 -14.06 -11.52
CA SER A 136 -3.37 -14.08 -10.15
C SER A 136 -1.85 -13.89 -10.08
N LYS A 137 -1.10 -14.18 -11.15
CA LYS A 137 0.34 -13.91 -11.23
C LYS A 137 0.70 -12.42 -11.04
N HIS A 138 -0.26 -11.52 -11.30
CA HIS A 138 -0.06 -10.08 -11.22
C HIS A 138 -0.51 -9.45 -9.90
N TYR A 139 -1.17 -10.20 -9.00
CA TYR A 139 -1.73 -9.64 -7.76
C TYR A 139 -0.66 -8.99 -6.88
N LYS A 140 0.48 -9.66 -6.71
CA LYS A 140 1.61 -9.12 -5.95
C LYS A 140 2.16 -7.81 -6.54
N PHE A 141 2.19 -7.70 -7.86
CA PHE A 141 2.62 -6.47 -8.53
C PHE A 141 1.62 -5.33 -8.26
N LEU A 142 0.32 -5.58 -8.37
CA LEU A 142 -0.71 -4.58 -8.08
C LEU A 142 -0.66 -4.11 -6.62
N GLU A 143 -0.46 -5.05 -5.68
CA GLU A 143 -0.25 -4.75 -4.28
C GLU A 143 0.96 -3.83 -4.08
N GLU A 144 2.16 -4.24 -4.54
CA GLU A 144 3.39 -3.45 -4.37
C GLU A 144 3.30 -2.07 -5.07
N TYR A 145 2.62 -2.00 -6.22
CA TYR A 145 2.45 -0.75 -6.96
C TYR A 145 1.55 0.25 -6.23
N LEU A 146 0.44 -0.22 -5.65
CA LEU A 146 -0.42 0.64 -4.85
C LEU A 146 0.24 1.04 -3.52
N GLN A 147 0.98 0.13 -2.88
CA GLN A 147 1.77 0.44 -1.68
C GLN A 147 2.79 1.54 -1.96
N LEU A 148 3.47 1.50 -3.11
CA LEU A 148 4.36 2.58 -3.55
C LEU A 148 3.60 3.92 -3.64
N GLY A 149 2.43 3.93 -4.28
CA GLY A 149 1.63 5.14 -4.42
C GLY A 149 1.25 5.78 -3.10
N VAL A 150 0.76 4.98 -2.14
CA VAL A 150 0.43 5.45 -0.79
C VAL A 150 1.69 5.94 -0.05
N SER A 151 2.82 5.27 -0.25
CA SER A 151 4.08 5.63 0.40
C SER A 151 4.68 6.94 -0.15
N LEU A 152 4.51 7.21 -1.44
CA LEU A 152 4.94 8.45 -2.08
C LEU A 152 3.98 9.62 -1.78
N ASN A 153 2.68 9.37 -1.72
CA ASN A 153 1.66 10.36 -1.43
C ASN A 153 0.59 9.80 -0.48
N PRO A 154 0.70 10.10 0.83
CA PRO A 154 -0.25 9.63 1.83
C PRO A 154 -1.70 10.04 1.55
N LYS A 155 -1.94 11.12 0.77
CA LYS A 155 -3.31 11.52 0.39
C LYS A 155 -4.00 10.51 -0.52
N LEU A 156 -3.23 9.68 -1.26
CA LEU A 156 -3.77 8.58 -2.05
C LEU A 156 -4.55 7.59 -1.19
N LEU A 157 -4.21 7.50 0.10
CA LEU A 157 -4.91 6.62 1.04
C LEU A 157 -6.38 6.98 1.20
N ASN A 158 -6.73 8.27 1.19
CA ASN A 158 -8.14 8.69 1.25
C ASN A 158 -8.91 8.21 0.02
N ARG A 159 -8.32 8.39 -1.17
CA ARG A 159 -8.89 7.90 -2.43
C ARG A 159 -9.00 6.38 -2.45
N ALA A 160 -8.02 5.69 -1.87
CA ALA A 160 -8.05 4.24 -1.73
C ALA A 160 -9.20 3.80 -0.81
N PHE A 161 -9.38 4.46 0.35
CA PHE A 161 -10.52 4.23 1.23
C PHE A 161 -11.85 4.44 0.51
N ASP A 162 -12.03 5.53 -0.23
CA ASP A 162 -13.27 5.81 -0.99
C ASP A 162 -13.62 4.70 -1.98
N ALA A 163 -12.60 4.16 -2.63
CA ALA A 163 -12.76 3.07 -3.57
C ALA A 163 -13.04 1.73 -2.88
N PHE A 164 -12.35 1.43 -1.77
CA PHE A 164 -12.54 0.18 -1.02
C PHE A 164 -13.89 0.13 -0.30
N THR A 165 -14.44 1.27 0.11
CA THR A 165 -15.77 1.35 0.72
C THR A 165 -16.88 1.58 -0.31
N SER A 166 -16.55 1.56 -1.61
CA SER A 166 -17.52 1.77 -2.68
C SER A 166 -18.56 0.64 -2.73
N ASN A 167 -19.81 1.00 -2.46
CA ASN A 167 -20.99 0.13 -2.54
C ASN A 167 -21.57 0.03 -3.97
N LYS A 168 -20.93 0.63 -4.97
CA LYS A 168 -21.36 0.55 -6.37
C LYS A 168 -21.34 -0.91 -6.81
N ILE A 169 -22.43 -1.38 -7.39
CA ILE A 169 -22.51 -2.74 -7.95
C ILE A 169 -21.84 -2.77 -9.32
N VAL A 170 -21.00 -3.79 -9.54
CA VAL A 170 -20.35 -4.10 -10.81
C VAL A 170 -20.61 -5.55 -11.18
N VAL A 171 -20.64 -5.82 -12.49
CA VAL A 171 -20.96 -7.16 -13.02
C VAL A 171 -19.67 -7.94 -13.29
N CYS A 172 -19.58 -9.13 -12.73
CA CYS A 172 -18.47 -10.05 -12.90
C CYS A 172 -18.50 -10.72 -14.28
N SER A 173 -17.38 -11.30 -14.71
CA SER A 173 -17.32 -12.05 -15.97
C SER A 173 -18.23 -13.29 -16.00
N ASP A 174 -18.60 -13.83 -14.83
CA ASP A 174 -19.56 -14.93 -14.67
C ASP A 174 -21.02 -14.45 -14.54
N GLY A 175 -21.28 -13.15 -14.74
CA GLY A 175 -22.60 -12.53 -14.65
C GLY A 175 -23.06 -12.21 -13.22
N LYS A 176 -22.27 -12.54 -12.19
CA LYS A 176 -22.63 -12.21 -10.80
C LYS A 176 -22.38 -10.75 -10.48
N GLU A 177 -23.19 -10.20 -9.60
CA GLU A 177 -23.03 -8.85 -9.07
C GLU A 177 -22.12 -8.86 -7.84
N ILE A 178 -21.21 -7.89 -7.77
CA ILE A 178 -20.35 -7.67 -6.60
C ILE A 178 -20.22 -6.17 -6.33
N LYS A 179 -20.02 -5.79 -5.07
CA LYS A 179 -19.61 -4.42 -4.72
C LYS A 179 -18.22 -4.13 -5.29
N LYS A 180 -18.06 -2.96 -5.91
CA LYS A 180 -16.81 -2.50 -6.51
C LYS A 180 -15.65 -2.55 -5.50
N GLY A 181 -15.86 -2.01 -4.30
CA GLY A 181 -14.84 -2.00 -3.25
C GLY A 181 -14.40 -3.41 -2.82
N THR A 182 -15.36 -4.32 -2.65
CA THR A 182 -15.09 -5.74 -2.34
C THR A 182 -14.27 -6.42 -3.43
N HIS A 183 -14.57 -6.17 -4.71
CA HIS A 183 -13.77 -6.71 -5.80
C HIS A 183 -12.31 -6.21 -5.77
N ILE A 184 -12.10 -4.92 -5.53
CA ILE A 184 -10.77 -4.33 -5.42
C ILE A 184 -9.97 -5.01 -4.30
N LEU A 185 -10.56 -5.14 -3.11
CA LEU A 185 -9.91 -5.79 -1.96
C LEU A 185 -9.65 -7.28 -2.20
N ASN A 186 -10.51 -7.98 -2.95
CA ASN A 186 -10.30 -9.38 -3.28
C ASN A 186 -9.13 -9.60 -4.26
N VAL A 187 -8.92 -8.67 -5.20
CA VAL A 187 -7.78 -8.75 -6.13
C VAL A 187 -6.47 -8.34 -5.46
N LEU A 188 -6.50 -7.28 -4.65
CA LEU A 188 -5.30 -6.75 -4.00
C LEU A 188 -4.88 -7.52 -2.75
N GLY A 189 -5.79 -8.27 -2.12
CA GLY A 189 -5.48 -9.13 -0.97
C GLY A 189 -5.46 -8.43 0.39
N ASP A 190 -4.57 -8.90 1.27
CA ASP A 190 -4.36 -8.36 2.62
C ASP A 190 -3.34 -7.21 2.55
N ILE A 191 -3.78 -5.96 2.31
CA ILE A 191 -2.83 -4.84 2.15
C ILE A 191 -2.74 -4.01 3.44
N PRO A 192 -1.53 -3.74 3.96
CA PRO A 192 -1.33 -3.01 5.21
C PRO A 192 -1.43 -1.48 5.04
N PHE A 193 -2.42 -0.96 4.30
CA PHE A 193 -2.49 0.47 3.97
C PHE A 193 -2.42 1.41 5.19
N ILE A 194 -3.07 1.02 6.28
CA ILE A 194 -3.07 1.78 7.54
C ILE A 194 -1.65 1.83 8.16
N LEU A 195 -0.85 0.78 7.98
CA LEU A 195 0.53 0.73 8.48
C LEU A 195 1.49 1.58 7.64
N LEU A 196 1.15 1.79 6.37
CA LEU A 196 1.97 2.54 5.42
C LEU A 196 1.79 4.05 5.55
N ALA A 197 0.71 4.50 6.19
CA ALA A 197 0.53 5.89 6.50
C ALA A 197 1.52 6.35 7.57
N GLN A 198 2.25 7.42 7.28
CA GLN A 198 3.18 8.04 8.23
C GLN A 198 2.44 8.66 9.42
N ASP A 199 1.18 9.09 9.21
CA ASP A 199 0.29 9.62 10.23
C ASP A 199 -0.89 8.66 10.47
N SER A 200 -0.78 7.88 11.53
CA SER A 200 -1.82 6.94 11.95
C SER A 200 -3.08 7.64 12.50
N CYS A 201 -2.96 8.88 12.98
CA CYS A 201 -4.10 9.64 13.50
C CYS A 201 -5.00 10.09 12.34
N PHE A 202 -4.38 10.61 11.27
CA PHE A 202 -5.09 10.97 10.04
C PHE A 202 -5.89 9.80 9.45
N CYS A 203 -5.32 8.59 9.47
CA CYS A 203 -6.03 7.40 8.99
C CYS A 203 -7.24 7.06 9.84
N MET A 204 -7.12 7.20 11.15
CA MET A 204 -8.21 6.88 12.06
C MET A 204 -9.35 7.89 11.93
N GLU A 205 -9.06 9.18 11.73
CA GLU A 205 -10.07 10.20 11.46
C GLU A 205 -10.91 9.81 10.22
N ARG A 206 -10.26 9.42 9.12
CA ARG A 206 -10.96 8.97 7.91
C ARG A 206 -11.79 7.70 8.16
N ILE A 207 -11.26 6.75 8.90
CA ILE A 207 -11.96 5.51 9.29
C ILE A 207 -13.22 5.83 10.09
N MET A 208 -13.12 6.71 11.09
CA MET A 208 -14.26 7.11 11.91
C MET A 208 -15.30 7.89 11.11
N GLU A 209 -14.88 8.74 10.18
CA GLU A 209 -15.80 9.42 9.25
C GLU A 209 -16.58 8.40 8.40
N LEU A 210 -15.91 7.40 7.83
CA LEU A 210 -16.54 6.34 7.04
C LEU A 210 -17.52 5.48 7.86
N ILE A 211 -17.18 5.18 9.11
CA ILE A 211 -18.09 4.51 10.05
C ILE A 211 -19.33 5.37 10.31
N SER A 212 -19.14 6.67 10.55
CA SER A 212 -20.24 7.62 10.83
C SER A 212 -21.20 7.80 9.65
N THR A 213 -20.69 7.65 8.43
CA THR A 213 -21.44 7.74 7.17
C THR A 213 -22.04 6.41 6.71
N GLY A 214 -21.87 5.33 7.48
CA GLY A 214 -22.57 4.06 7.27
C GLY A 214 -21.78 2.96 6.56
N HIS A 215 -20.49 3.17 6.26
CA HIS A 215 -19.61 2.16 5.61
C HIS A 215 -19.01 1.16 6.60
N VAL A 216 -19.76 0.77 7.63
CA VAL A 216 -19.24 0.00 8.77
C VAL A 216 -18.67 -1.37 8.34
N PRO A 217 -19.39 -2.22 7.57
CA PRO A 217 -18.84 -3.52 7.16
C PRO A 217 -17.56 -3.39 6.34
N GLU A 218 -17.49 -2.44 5.41
CA GLU A 218 -16.34 -2.26 4.54
C GLU A 218 -15.10 -1.79 5.33
N VAL A 219 -15.29 -0.86 6.27
CA VAL A 219 -14.22 -0.39 7.15
C VAL A 219 -13.71 -1.52 8.06
N LEU A 220 -14.62 -2.32 8.62
CA LEU A 220 -14.24 -3.48 9.44
C LEU A 220 -13.48 -4.54 8.64
N ASP A 221 -13.82 -4.78 7.37
CA ASP A 221 -13.04 -5.68 6.50
C ASP A 221 -11.62 -5.15 6.27
N ILE A 222 -11.46 -3.85 5.98
CA ILE A 222 -10.15 -3.22 5.81
C ILE A 222 -9.29 -3.34 7.08
N LEU A 223 -9.89 -3.05 8.25
CA LEU A 223 -9.23 -3.20 9.54
C LEU A 223 -8.85 -4.67 9.82
N THR A 224 -9.76 -5.60 9.53
CA THR A 224 -9.52 -7.05 9.68
C THR A 224 -8.36 -7.52 8.82
N ARG A 225 -8.32 -7.12 7.54
CA ARG A 225 -7.22 -7.44 6.61
C ARG A 225 -5.90 -6.85 7.11
N THR A 226 -5.91 -5.63 7.61
CA THR A 226 -4.73 -5.00 8.23
C THR A 226 -4.21 -5.82 9.43
N MET A 227 -5.12 -6.27 10.31
CA MET A 227 -4.75 -7.12 11.45
C MET A 227 -4.20 -8.47 11.00
N LYS A 228 -4.78 -9.10 9.96
CA LYS A 228 -4.25 -10.33 9.37
C LYS A 228 -2.82 -10.17 8.85
N VAL A 229 -2.48 -9.03 8.24
CA VAL A 229 -1.08 -8.74 7.85
C VAL A 229 -0.16 -8.72 9.06
N LEU A 230 -0.57 -8.06 10.14
CA LEU A 230 0.21 -8.04 11.39
C LEU A 230 0.40 -9.46 11.95
N VAL A 231 -0.66 -10.28 12.00
CA VAL A 231 -0.57 -11.67 12.47
C VAL A 231 0.42 -12.48 11.65
N LYS A 232 0.39 -12.34 10.32
CA LYS A 232 1.27 -13.07 9.39
C LYS A 232 2.71 -12.56 9.38
N ASN A 233 2.96 -11.31 9.79
CA ASN A 233 4.28 -10.69 9.71
C ASN A 233 4.79 -10.22 11.08
N ALA A 234 5.60 -11.04 11.72
CA ALA A 234 6.13 -10.78 13.07
C ALA A 234 6.91 -9.45 13.19
N LYS A 235 7.60 -9.02 12.12
CA LYS A 235 8.35 -7.76 12.11
C LYS A 235 7.38 -6.56 12.13
N LEU A 236 6.40 -6.55 11.23
CA LEU A 236 5.37 -5.50 11.20
C LEU A 236 4.53 -5.51 12.47
N ARG A 237 4.17 -6.70 13.00
CA ARG A 237 3.47 -6.83 14.27
C ARG A 237 4.20 -6.12 15.40
N THR A 238 5.49 -6.41 15.55
CA THR A 238 6.32 -5.81 16.61
C THR A 238 6.45 -4.30 16.44
N GLN A 239 6.45 -3.81 15.20
CA GLN A 239 6.63 -2.38 14.92
C GLN A 239 5.34 -1.56 15.07
N TYR A 240 4.18 -2.12 14.73
CA TYR A 240 2.96 -1.33 14.54
C TYR A 240 1.73 -1.79 15.34
N SER A 241 1.68 -3.05 15.80
CA SER A 241 0.46 -3.59 16.43
C SER A 241 0.01 -2.79 17.63
N SER A 242 0.95 -2.41 18.50
CA SER A 242 0.65 -1.71 19.75
C SER A 242 -0.04 -0.38 19.52
N LYS A 243 0.57 0.46 18.67
CA LYS A 243 0.04 1.78 18.32
C LYS A 243 -1.34 1.68 17.66
N LEU A 244 -1.52 0.73 16.75
CA LEU A 244 -2.80 0.57 16.04
C LEU A 244 -3.91 0.10 16.99
N ILE A 245 -3.61 -0.88 17.87
CA ILE A 245 -4.57 -1.38 18.86
C ILE A 245 -4.94 -0.28 19.85
N GLU A 246 -3.98 0.53 20.32
CA GLU A 246 -4.29 1.67 21.18
C GLU A 246 -5.26 2.66 20.54
N ILE A 247 -5.02 3.01 19.26
CA ILE A 247 -5.88 3.90 18.50
C ILE A 247 -7.30 3.33 18.35
N ILE A 248 -7.42 2.04 18.06
CA ILE A 248 -8.72 1.35 17.96
C ILE A 248 -9.44 1.38 19.31
N LEU A 249 -8.73 1.06 20.41
CA LEU A 249 -9.31 1.05 21.75
C LEU A 249 -9.77 2.44 22.18
N ASN A 250 -9.08 3.51 21.74
CA ASN A 250 -9.51 4.88 22.02
C ASN A 250 -10.80 5.29 21.28
N ASN A 251 -11.17 4.55 20.22
CA ASN A 251 -12.39 4.77 19.45
C ASN A 251 -13.41 3.64 19.63
N TRP A 252 -13.19 2.77 20.63
CA TRP A 252 -13.89 1.50 20.76
C TRP A 252 -15.41 1.65 20.86
N ASP A 253 -15.88 2.56 21.70
CA ASP A 253 -17.32 2.75 21.94
C ASP A 253 -18.05 3.12 20.66
N SER A 254 -17.47 4.01 19.84
CA SER A 254 -18.07 4.42 18.57
C SER A 254 -18.08 3.28 17.55
N ILE A 255 -16.98 2.52 17.44
CA ILE A 255 -16.90 1.34 16.56
C ILE A 255 -17.92 0.28 17.01
N PHE A 256 -18.01 0.03 18.32
CA PHE A 256 -18.93 -0.94 18.91
C PHE A 256 -20.39 -0.55 18.65
N GLU A 257 -20.82 0.65 19.05
CA GLU A 257 -22.21 1.10 18.90
C GLU A 257 -22.71 1.06 17.45
N THR A 258 -21.85 1.42 16.50
CA THR A 258 -22.20 1.39 15.08
C THR A 258 -22.24 -0.01 14.49
N SER A 259 -21.45 -0.94 15.04
CA SER A 259 -21.34 -2.33 14.57
C SER A 259 -22.47 -3.24 15.04
N PHE A 260 -23.27 -2.85 16.03
CA PHE A 260 -24.38 -3.66 16.55
C PHE A 260 -25.75 -3.28 15.97
N LYS A 261 -25.78 -2.45 14.92
CA LYS A 261 -27.02 -1.97 14.30
C LYS A 261 -27.71 -2.99 13.38
N SER A 262 -26.98 -3.96 12.82
CA SER A 262 -27.54 -5.02 11.96
C SER A 262 -26.81 -6.35 12.18
N GLU A 263 -27.35 -7.46 11.68
CA GLU A 263 -26.68 -8.77 11.83
C GLU A 263 -25.39 -8.87 11.01
N ASP A 264 -25.40 -8.37 9.76
CA ASP A 264 -24.22 -8.32 8.89
C ASP A 264 -23.06 -7.50 9.49
N THR A 265 -23.38 -6.43 10.22
CA THR A 265 -22.38 -5.59 10.89
C THR A 265 -21.79 -6.29 12.13
N LYS A 266 -22.59 -7.09 12.85
CA LYS A 266 -22.12 -7.89 13.99
C LYS A 266 -21.14 -8.99 13.55
N GLU A 267 -21.43 -9.71 12.47
CA GLU A 267 -20.51 -10.76 11.96
C GLU A 267 -19.17 -10.15 11.55
N SER A 268 -19.22 -9.04 10.82
CA SER A 268 -18.03 -8.27 10.41
C SER A 268 -17.21 -7.83 11.64
N PHE A 269 -17.90 -7.36 12.68
CA PHE A 269 -17.29 -6.92 13.92
C PHE A 269 -16.64 -8.05 14.71
N LEU A 270 -17.31 -9.20 14.84
CA LEU A 270 -16.73 -10.38 15.52
C LEU A 270 -15.46 -10.85 14.83
N THR A 271 -15.45 -10.87 13.49
CA THR A 271 -14.26 -11.23 12.70
C THR A 271 -13.12 -10.24 12.94
N PHE A 272 -13.43 -8.94 12.96
CA PHE A 272 -12.48 -7.88 13.28
C PHE A 272 -11.90 -8.02 14.69
N ILE A 273 -12.74 -8.28 15.69
CA ILE A 273 -12.30 -8.49 17.07
C ILE A 273 -11.34 -9.68 17.16
N MET A 274 -11.69 -10.81 16.56
CA MET A 274 -10.84 -12.00 16.58
C MET A 274 -9.47 -11.71 15.97
N ALA A 275 -9.42 -11.02 14.83
CA ALA A 275 -8.17 -10.63 14.20
C ALA A 275 -7.35 -9.66 15.08
N THR A 276 -8.01 -8.73 15.77
CA THR A 276 -7.38 -7.76 16.68
C THR A 276 -6.74 -8.46 17.89
N PHE A 277 -7.43 -9.42 18.52
CA PHE A 277 -6.86 -10.22 19.59
C PHE A 277 -5.64 -11.05 19.15
N MET A 278 -5.68 -11.62 17.94
CA MET A 278 -4.53 -12.37 17.41
C MET A 278 -3.33 -11.45 17.09
N ALA A 279 -3.60 -10.19 16.74
CA ALA A 279 -2.57 -9.19 16.48
C ALA A 279 -1.95 -8.61 17.77
N ASP A 280 -2.65 -8.67 18.91
CA ASP A 280 -2.20 -8.17 20.22
C ASP A 280 -1.06 -9.02 20.80
N LYS A 281 0.17 -8.70 20.37
CA LYS A 281 1.38 -9.38 20.84
C LYS A 281 1.75 -8.97 22.28
N GLU A 282 1.47 -7.73 22.66
CA GLU A 282 1.94 -7.13 23.92
C GLU A 282 0.92 -7.19 25.04
N GLY A 283 -0.28 -7.74 24.77
CA GLY A 283 -1.33 -7.90 25.76
C GLY A 283 -1.98 -6.57 26.16
N ILE A 284 -1.98 -5.59 25.24
CA ILE A 284 -2.49 -4.23 25.47
C ILE A 284 -3.98 -4.24 25.79
N ILE A 285 -4.73 -5.14 25.14
CA ILE A 285 -6.15 -5.27 25.40
C ILE A 285 -6.34 -5.72 26.85
N SER A 286 -5.57 -6.72 27.30
CA SER A 286 -5.64 -7.22 28.67
C SER A 286 -5.17 -6.19 29.71
N SER A 287 -4.19 -5.35 29.39
CA SER A 287 -3.67 -4.34 30.32
C SER A 287 -4.66 -3.19 30.51
N LYS A 288 -5.35 -2.75 29.44
CA LYS A 288 -6.43 -1.75 29.55
C LYS A 288 -7.69 -2.31 30.22
N LEU A 289 -8.03 -3.58 30.01
CA LEU A 289 -9.18 -4.23 30.66
C LEU A 289 -8.97 -4.49 32.15
N LYS A 290 -7.71 -4.59 32.63
CA LYS A 290 -7.38 -4.76 34.05
C LYS A 290 -7.50 -3.47 34.88
N VAL A 291 -7.85 -2.34 34.26
CA VAL A 291 -8.19 -1.10 34.97
C VAL A 291 -9.72 -1.02 35.09
N LYS A 292 -10.29 -1.84 35.95
CA LYS A 292 -11.60 -1.66 36.59
C LYS A 292 -11.72 -2.59 37.79
#